data_AF-A0A841K661-F1
#
_entry.id   AF-A0A841K661-F1
#
_cell.length_a   1.000
_cell.length_b   1.000
_cell.length_c   1.000
_cell.angle_alpha   90.00
_cell.angle_beta   90.00
_cell.angle_gamma   90.00
#
_symmetry.space_group_name_H-M   'P 1'
#
loop_
_entity.id
_entity.type
_entity.pdbx_description
1 polymer ?
#
loop_
_entity_poly.entity_id
_entity_poly.type
_entity_poly.pdbx_seq_one_letter_code
_entity_poly.pdbx_strand_id
1 'polypeptide(L)'
;MSRTIRGLLVAGLLAAAAPSAGAAELAARVDNESEPVLCAEKDNVSLTFTNPQVRHFRIRAVHPAYLGMLDTDRWAADWTSCDMSGDPVHVAEPRRVTFYETPDLWLVGYTYPSFWRPNDVPVRVGDRVEHGLHLIQVWVRHRERAEEVLVLYPPDGYWRARPIPPGDTRWTAYGSSFLVGPVKNEGRPIVALKEVVFDPATRTFTLAFADGGEGKVRLAALDDEHIVLDVSFSGDMPRDRPFAALRSMYVMETNADTARVAWRTPGARGWGEAPVMTFPGAEALELWTGRVMPSRHNTSAPDMIFGNFSDMPLLPDRRDAPPREATSAPLAQ
;
A
#
# COMPACT_ATOMS: atom_id res chain seq x y z
N MET A 1 35.07 -4.76 77.95
CA MET A 1 33.99 -3.92 77.38
C MET A 1 34.37 -3.61 75.93
N SER A 2 33.98 -4.47 74.98
CA SER A 2 32.81 -4.29 74.10
C SER A 2 32.97 -3.12 73.11
N ARG A 3 33.35 -3.40 71.85
CA ARG A 3 32.42 -3.45 70.70
C ARG A 3 33.17 -3.63 69.38
N THR A 4 32.85 -4.73 68.72
CA THR A 4 33.15 -5.12 67.36
C THR A 4 32.46 -4.18 66.36
N ILE A 5 33.20 -3.58 65.42
CA ILE A 5 32.62 -2.85 64.29
C ILE A 5 32.53 -3.82 63.11
N ARG A 6 31.29 -4.23 62.78
CA ARG A 6 30.96 -4.98 61.57
C ARG A 6 30.92 -4.02 60.38
N GLY A 7 31.56 -4.43 59.29
CA GLY A 7 31.57 -3.70 58.03
C GLY A 7 30.23 -3.71 57.30
N LEU A 8 30.09 -2.76 56.38
CA LEU A 8 29.15 -2.81 55.27
C LEU A 8 29.91 -2.41 54.00
N LEU A 9 30.26 -3.39 53.18
CA LEU A 9 30.71 -3.19 51.81
C LEU A 9 29.44 -3.05 50.95
N VAL A 10 29.14 -1.84 50.51
CA VAL A 10 28.09 -1.59 49.51
C VAL A 10 28.72 -1.83 48.13
N ALA A 11 28.50 -3.01 47.58
CA ALA A 11 28.81 -3.30 46.19
C ALA A 11 27.74 -2.65 45.31
N GLY A 12 28.09 -1.53 44.66
CA GLY A 12 27.25 -0.88 43.66
C GLY A 12 27.17 -1.77 42.41
N LEU A 13 26.01 -2.38 42.17
CA LEU A 13 25.68 -2.94 40.86
C LEU A 13 25.51 -1.79 39.86
N LEU A 14 26.54 -1.57 39.04
CA LEU A 14 26.38 -0.89 37.76
C LEU A 14 25.54 -1.80 36.86
N ALA A 15 24.23 -1.60 36.86
CA ALA A 15 23.36 -2.14 35.84
C ALA A 15 23.75 -1.50 34.50
N ALA A 16 24.54 -2.21 33.70
CA ALA A 16 24.73 -1.87 32.31
C ALA A 16 23.36 -1.91 31.65
N ALA A 17 22.82 -0.74 31.30
CA ALA A 17 21.67 -0.64 30.42
C ALA A 17 22.09 -1.24 29.07
N ALA A 18 21.75 -2.51 28.86
CA ALA A 18 21.82 -3.09 27.53
C ALA A 18 20.97 -2.19 26.62
N PRO A 19 21.46 -1.79 25.44
CA PRO A 19 20.59 -1.15 24.47
C PRO A 19 19.43 -2.11 24.25
N SER A 20 18.22 -1.65 24.53
CA SER A 20 17.01 -2.33 24.10
C SER A 20 17.19 -2.59 22.62
N ALA A 21 17.33 -3.87 22.24
CA ALA A 21 17.27 -4.27 20.84
C ALA A 21 15.89 -3.82 20.35
N GLY A 22 15.82 -2.62 19.77
CA GLY A 22 14.67 -2.23 18.99
C GLY A 22 14.47 -3.31 17.95
N ALA A 23 13.22 -3.76 17.76
CA ALA A 23 12.90 -4.78 16.77
C ALA A 23 13.63 -4.42 15.47
N ALA A 24 14.58 -5.28 15.07
CA ALA A 24 15.38 -5.01 13.88
C ALA A 24 14.43 -5.01 12.69
N GLU A 25 14.45 -3.94 11.90
CA GLU A 25 13.70 -3.86 10.64
C GLU A 25 14.08 -5.07 9.77
N LEU A 26 13.07 -5.84 9.37
CA LEU A 26 13.27 -6.99 8.48
C LEU A 26 13.47 -6.47 7.06
N ALA A 27 14.24 -7.21 6.25
CA ALA A 27 14.28 -7.01 4.81
C ALA A 27 13.30 -7.96 4.13
N ALA A 28 12.62 -7.48 3.09
CA ALA A 28 11.89 -8.34 2.18
C ALA A 28 12.74 -8.60 0.93
N ARG A 29 12.76 -9.85 0.48
CA ARG A 29 13.22 -10.16 -0.88
C ARG A 29 12.19 -9.63 -1.85
N VAL A 30 12.63 -8.79 -2.78
CA VAL A 30 11.83 -8.26 -3.88
C VAL A 30 12.28 -8.95 -5.16
N ASP A 31 11.38 -9.75 -5.74
CA ASP A 31 11.60 -10.36 -7.06
C ASP A 31 10.89 -9.53 -8.13
N ASN A 32 11.55 -9.34 -9.27
CA ASN A 32 11.02 -8.61 -10.41
C ASN A 32 10.58 -9.59 -11.50
N GLU A 33 9.27 -9.70 -11.68
CA GLU A 33 8.60 -10.55 -12.66
C GLU A 33 8.01 -9.72 -13.81
N SER A 34 8.55 -8.52 -14.04
CA SER A 34 8.06 -7.60 -15.07
C SER A 34 8.45 -8.08 -16.47
N GLU A 35 7.54 -7.86 -17.43
CA GLU A 35 7.74 -8.24 -18.82
C GLU A 35 7.51 -7.04 -19.75
N PRO A 36 8.32 -6.85 -20.80
CA PRO A 36 8.10 -5.75 -21.74
C PRO A 36 6.84 -5.98 -22.59
N VAL A 37 5.99 -4.96 -22.70
CA VAL A 37 4.78 -4.98 -23.55
C VAL A 37 4.64 -3.65 -24.30
N LEU A 38 3.79 -3.64 -25.33
CA LEU A 38 3.43 -2.43 -26.07
C LEU A 38 2.10 -1.82 -25.63
N CYS A 39 1.24 -2.60 -24.97
CA CYS A 39 -0.08 -2.18 -24.50
C CYS A 39 0.04 -1.42 -23.18
N ALA A 40 -0.46 -0.17 -23.15
CA ALA A 40 -0.44 0.66 -21.94
C ALA A 40 -1.58 0.37 -20.95
N GLU A 41 -2.49 -0.54 -21.26
CA GLU A 41 -3.54 -1.00 -20.32
C GLU A 41 -3.23 -2.37 -19.71
N LYS A 42 -2.15 -3.03 -20.16
CA LYS A 42 -1.71 -4.29 -19.60
C LYS A 42 -0.75 -4.01 -18.46
N ASP A 43 -1.17 -4.36 -17.25
CA ASP A 43 -0.29 -4.42 -16.10
C ASP A 43 0.83 -5.45 -16.37
N ASN A 44 2.01 -4.97 -16.71
CA ASN A 44 3.18 -5.76 -17.08
C ASN A 44 4.36 -5.59 -16.11
N VAL A 45 4.26 -4.66 -15.17
CA VAL A 45 5.14 -4.58 -14.01
C VAL A 45 4.59 -5.47 -12.92
N SER A 46 5.42 -6.36 -12.38
CA SER A 46 5.09 -7.26 -11.28
C SER A 46 6.27 -7.38 -10.33
N LEU A 47 6.13 -6.84 -9.12
CA LEU A 47 7.15 -6.95 -8.07
C LEU A 47 6.56 -7.68 -6.88
N THR A 48 7.16 -8.78 -6.45
CA THR A 48 6.66 -9.61 -5.36
C THR A 48 7.56 -9.51 -4.13
N PHE A 49 6.96 -9.52 -2.92
CA PHE A 49 7.67 -9.36 -1.66
C PHE A 49 7.59 -10.63 -0.82
N THR A 50 8.75 -11.20 -0.48
CA THR A 50 8.84 -12.45 0.28
C THR A 50 9.73 -12.28 1.51
N ASN A 51 9.18 -12.61 2.68
CA ASN A 51 9.91 -12.92 3.90
C ASN A 51 8.94 -13.62 4.87
N PRO A 52 9.17 -14.89 5.26
CA PRO A 52 8.23 -15.66 6.08
C PRO A 52 8.10 -15.16 7.52
N GLN A 53 9.00 -14.30 7.98
CA GLN A 53 8.98 -13.69 9.32
C GLN A 53 8.15 -12.40 9.36
N VAL A 54 7.90 -11.77 8.21
CA VAL A 54 7.13 -10.51 8.17
C VAL A 54 5.69 -10.79 8.58
N ARG A 55 5.24 -10.02 9.57
CA ARG A 55 3.87 -9.97 10.07
C ARG A 55 3.29 -8.57 10.03
N HIS A 56 4.12 -7.55 9.92
CA HIS A 56 3.71 -6.16 9.88
C HIS A 56 4.54 -5.42 8.83
N PHE A 57 3.91 -4.52 8.08
CA PHE A 57 4.59 -3.62 7.16
C PHE A 57 3.70 -2.45 6.80
N ARG A 58 4.28 -1.45 6.13
CA ARG A 58 3.57 -0.25 5.73
C ARG A 58 3.63 -0.09 4.22
N ILE A 59 2.49 0.31 3.65
CA ILE A 59 2.38 0.79 2.27
C ILE A 59 2.07 2.27 2.33
N ARG A 60 2.77 3.07 1.52
CA ARG A 60 2.42 4.49 1.29
C ARG A 60 2.18 4.71 -0.18
N ALA A 61 1.18 5.51 -0.51
CA ALA A 61 1.11 6.16 -1.81
C ALA A 61 1.37 7.65 -1.59
N VAL A 62 2.28 8.23 -2.37
CA VAL A 62 2.71 9.63 -2.27
C VAL A 62 2.59 10.29 -3.62
N HIS A 63 2.26 11.58 -3.65
CA HIS A 63 2.23 12.30 -4.92
C HIS A 63 3.60 12.26 -5.62
N PRO A 64 3.63 12.16 -6.97
CA PRO A 64 4.90 12.16 -7.69
C PRO A 64 5.61 13.50 -7.50
N ALA A 65 6.95 13.48 -7.44
CA ALA A 65 7.76 14.67 -7.14
C ALA A 65 7.53 15.87 -8.10
N TYR A 66 7.03 15.60 -9.30
CA TYR A 66 6.72 16.61 -10.31
C TYR A 66 5.28 17.14 -10.27
N LEU A 67 4.42 16.67 -9.35
CA LEU A 67 2.98 16.99 -9.34
C LEU A 67 2.73 18.50 -9.32
N GLY A 68 3.46 19.25 -8.50
CA GLY A 68 3.33 20.71 -8.40
C GLY A 68 3.69 21.48 -9.68
N MET A 69 4.28 20.81 -10.67
CA MET A 69 4.64 21.38 -11.98
C MET A 69 3.63 21.04 -13.07
N LEU A 70 2.57 20.27 -12.77
CA LEU A 70 1.57 19.87 -13.75
C LEU A 70 0.52 20.97 -13.94
N ASP A 71 0.35 21.40 -15.19
CA ASP A 71 -0.77 22.24 -15.60
C ASP A 71 -2.01 21.41 -15.97
N THR A 72 -1.80 20.22 -16.54
CA THR A 72 -2.86 19.30 -16.97
C THR A 72 -2.57 17.89 -16.49
N ASP A 73 -3.56 17.27 -15.84
CA ASP A 73 -3.54 15.86 -15.49
C ASP A 73 -4.25 15.01 -16.57
N ARG A 74 -3.58 13.95 -17.04
CA ARG A 74 -4.14 13.00 -18.02
C ARG A 74 -4.41 11.67 -17.33
N TRP A 75 -5.63 11.18 -17.48
CA TRP A 75 -6.12 9.96 -16.82
C TRP A 75 -6.93 9.06 -17.76
N ALA A 76 -7.09 9.47 -19.03
CA ALA A 76 -7.78 8.67 -20.02
C ALA A 76 -6.96 7.42 -20.35
N ALA A 77 -7.65 6.29 -20.49
CA ALA A 77 -7.06 5.03 -20.90
C ALA A 77 -6.36 5.14 -22.27
N ASP A 78 -5.17 4.53 -22.40
CA ASP A 78 -4.37 4.42 -23.62
C ASP A 78 -4.41 2.99 -24.17
N TRP A 79 -5.43 2.71 -24.99
CA TRP A 79 -5.61 1.42 -25.65
C TRP A 79 -4.67 1.17 -26.84
N THR A 80 -3.68 2.03 -27.06
CA THR A 80 -2.72 1.85 -28.16
C THR A 80 -2.01 0.51 -28.00
N SER A 81 -1.99 -0.29 -29.08
CA SER A 81 -1.33 -1.60 -29.13
C SER A 81 -1.86 -2.62 -28.11
N CYS A 82 -3.09 -2.45 -27.62
CA CYS A 82 -3.75 -3.38 -26.71
C CYS A 82 -4.63 -4.40 -27.45
N ASP A 83 -4.45 -5.67 -27.09
CA ASP A 83 -5.38 -6.75 -27.41
C ASP A 83 -5.78 -7.45 -26.11
N MET A 84 -7.02 -7.19 -25.69
CA MET A 84 -7.62 -7.77 -24.48
C MET A 84 -8.66 -8.84 -24.83
N SER A 85 -8.74 -9.29 -26.09
CA SER A 85 -9.75 -10.25 -26.55
C SER A 85 -9.63 -11.63 -25.90
N GLY A 86 -8.45 -11.96 -25.37
CA GLY A 86 -8.18 -13.19 -24.62
C GLY A 86 -8.54 -13.13 -23.14
N ASP A 87 -8.97 -11.98 -22.62
CA ASP A 87 -9.35 -11.85 -21.22
C ASP A 87 -10.64 -12.63 -20.94
N PRO A 88 -10.69 -13.44 -19.86
CA PRO A 88 -11.93 -14.06 -19.45
C PRO A 88 -13.00 -12.99 -19.18
N VAL A 89 -14.24 -13.29 -19.54
CA VAL A 89 -15.38 -12.39 -19.33
C VAL A 89 -16.49 -13.15 -18.61
N HIS A 90 -16.71 -12.79 -17.35
CA HIS A 90 -17.82 -13.27 -16.56
C HIS A 90 -18.85 -12.16 -16.44
N VAL A 91 -20.02 -12.36 -17.04
CA VAL A 91 -21.10 -11.38 -17.07
C VAL A 91 -21.74 -11.24 -15.69
N ALA A 92 -22.09 -10.01 -15.32
CA ALA A 92 -22.81 -9.71 -14.10
C ALA A 92 -23.77 -8.53 -14.32
N GLU A 93 -24.78 -8.42 -13.45
CA GLU A 93 -25.72 -7.30 -13.49
C GLU A 93 -25.06 -6.02 -12.92
N PRO A 94 -24.95 -4.94 -13.71
CA PRO A 94 -24.34 -3.71 -13.23
C PRO A 94 -25.09 -3.13 -12.04
N ARG A 95 -24.34 -2.78 -10.99
CA ARG A 95 -24.91 -2.25 -9.76
C ARG A 95 -23.98 -1.25 -9.12
N ARG A 96 -24.54 -0.22 -8.51
CA ARG A 96 -23.84 0.68 -7.58
C ARG A 96 -24.62 0.70 -6.27
N VAL A 97 -23.92 0.54 -5.15
CA VAL A 97 -24.53 0.55 -3.82
C VAL A 97 -23.66 1.32 -2.84
N THR A 98 -24.22 2.32 -2.15
CA THR A 98 -23.60 2.85 -0.93
C THR A 98 -24.07 1.95 0.21
N PHE A 99 -23.14 1.22 0.82
CA PHE A 99 -23.48 0.23 1.85
C PHE A 99 -22.97 0.62 3.25
N TYR A 100 -22.22 1.71 3.34
CA TYR A 100 -21.92 2.40 4.59
C TYR A 100 -21.76 3.89 4.32
N GLU A 101 -22.31 4.73 5.20
CA GLU A 101 -22.29 6.17 5.05
C GLU A 101 -22.34 6.88 6.41
N THR A 102 -21.45 7.85 6.56
CA THR A 102 -21.43 8.87 7.62
C THR A 102 -21.07 10.21 6.97
N PRO A 103 -21.19 11.35 7.68
CA PRO A 103 -20.79 12.64 7.12
C PRO A 103 -19.34 12.75 6.64
N ASP A 104 -18.44 11.88 7.12
CA ASP A 104 -16.99 11.96 6.84
C ASP A 104 -16.42 10.74 6.10
N LEU A 105 -17.22 9.68 5.93
CA LEU A 105 -16.76 8.39 5.37
C LEU A 105 -17.90 7.66 4.67
N TRP A 106 -17.64 7.17 3.46
CA TRP A 106 -18.56 6.31 2.70
C TRP A 106 -17.85 5.09 2.13
N LEU A 107 -18.59 3.99 2.07
CA LEU A 107 -18.22 2.82 1.26
C LEU A 107 -19.22 2.63 0.13
N VAL A 108 -18.69 2.64 -1.09
CA VAL A 108 -19.49 2.47 -2.32
C VAL A 108 -19.01 1.24 -3.07
N GLY A 109 -19.90 0.28 -3.27
CA GLY A 109 -19.66 -0.96 -4.01
C GLY A 109 -20.15 -0.87 -5.45
N TYR A 110 -19.43 -1.51 -6.36
CA TYR A 110 -19.77 -1.61 -7.77
C TYR A 110 -19.74 -3.06 -8.26
N THR A 111 -20.72 -3.39 -9.10
CA THR A 111 -20.69 -4.53 -10.02
C THR A 111 -20.70 -3.95 -11.43
N TYR A 112 -19.77 -4.39 -12.26
CA TYR A 112 -19.65 -3.99 -13.67
C TYR A 112 -20.38 -4.99 -14.58
N PRO A 113 -20.68 -4.65 -15.85
CA PRO A 113 -21.32 -5.59 -16.79
C PRO A 113 -20.57 -6.91 -16.95
N SER A 114 -19.25 -6.88 -16.73
CA SER A 114 -18.45 -8.08 -16.63
C SER A 114 -17.23 -7.88 -15.73
N PHE A 115 -16.64 -9.00 -15.32
CA PHE A 115 -15.34 -9.05 -14.65
C PHE A 115 -14.53 -10.25 -15.13
N TRP A 116 -13.23 -10.22 -14.92
CA TRP A 116 -12.33 -11.27 -15.41
C TRP A 116 -12.37 -12.56 -14.56
N ARG A 117 -13.02 -12.52 -13.39
CA ARG A 117 -13.24 -13.69 -12.53
C ARG A 117 -14.65 -13.73 -11.96
N PRO A 118 -15.18 -14.92 -11.66
CA PRO A 118 -16.53 -15.09 -11.14
C PRO A 118 -16.62 -15.07 -9.59
N ASN A 119 -15.53 -14.76 -8.87
CA ASN A 119 -15.51 -14.91 -7.41
C ASN A 119 -16.48 -13.92 -6.72
N ASP A 120 -17.38 -14.47 -5.90
CA ASP A 120 -18.23 -13.71 -4.98
C ASP A 120 -17.59 -13.68 -3.59
N VAL A 121 -17.02 -12.53 -3.21
CA VAL A 121 -16.42 -12.31 -1.90
C VAL A 121 -17.37 -11.44 -1.06
N PRO A 122 -17.94 -11.96 0.04
CA PRO A 122 -18.81 -11.17 0.90
C PRO A 122 -18.05 -10.02 1.57
N VAL A 123 -18.70 -8.86 1.63
CA VAL A 123 -18.18 -7.63 2.22
C VAL A 123 -19.09 -7.20 3.36
N ARG A 124 -18.58 -7.20 4.59
CA ARG A 124 -19.35 -6.89 5.81
C ARG A 124 -18.98 -5.54 6.40
N VAL A 125 -19.98 -4.78 6.84
CA VAL A 125 -19.84 -3.59 7.69
C VAL A 125 -20.91 -3.64 8.78
N GLY A 126 -20.50 -3.86 10.03
CA GLY A 126 -21.46 -4.16 11.11
C GLY A 126 -22.31 -5.38 10.74
N ASP A 127 -23.63 -5.21 10.77
CA ASP A 127 -24.60 -6.27 10.41
C ASP A 127 -24.89 -6.36 8.91
N ARG A 128 -24.44 -5.39 8.10
CA ARG A 128 -24.71 -5.37 6.66
C ARG A 128 -23.67 -6.21 5.93
N VAL A 129 -24.12 -7.09 5.03
CA VAL A 129 -23.28 -7.88 4.12
C VAL A 129 -23.70 -7.62 2.69
N GLU A 130 -22.73 -7.29 1.83
CA GLU A 130 -22.90 -7.16 0.38
C GLU A 130 -22.18 -8.29 -0.35
N HIS A 131 -22.75 -8.72 -1.46
CA HIS A 131 -22.24 -9.79 -2.32
C HIS A 131 -22.06 -9.30 -3.77
N GLY A 132 -21.20 -9.97 -4.52
CA GLY A 132 -20.98 -9.77 -5.95
C GLY A 132 -20.34 -8.44 -6.30
N LEU A 133 -19.66 -7.78 -5.35
CA LEU A 133 -18.97 -6.52 -5.60
C LEU A 133 -17.66 -6.79 -6.32
N HIS A 134 -17.49 -6.19 -7.50
CA HIS A 134 -16.22 -6.21 -8.25
C HIS A 134 -15.23 -5.18 -7.69
N LEU A 135 -15.75 -4.07 -7.14
CA LEU A 135 -14.95 -2.97 -6.59
C LEU A 135 -15.65 -2.36 -5.38
N ILE A 136 -14.89 -2.03 -4.35
CA ILE A 136 -15.28 -1.20 -3.21
C ILE A 136 -14.44 0.08 -3.25
N GLN A 137 -15.08 1.23 -3.10
CA GLN A 137 -14.45 2.53 -2.95
C GLN A 137 -14.58 3.04 -1.52
N VAL A 138 -13.51 3.63 -1.01
CA VAL A 138 -13.49 4.42 0.22
C VAL A 138 -13.49 5.89 -0.15
N TRP A 139 -14.53 6.59 0.26
CA TRP A 139 -14.64 8.04 0.13
C TRP A 139 -14.52 8.69 1.50
N VAL A 140 -13.79 9.79 1.58
CA VAL A 140 -13.67 10.60 2.79
C VAL A 140 -14.11 12.03 2.53
N ARG A 141 -14.57 12.72 3.57
CA ARG A 141 -14.81 14.16 3.47
C ARG A 141 -13.51 14.92 3.70
N HIS A 142 -13.17 15.83 2.81
CA HIS A 142 -12.06 16.76 2.96
C HIS A 142 -12.42 18.12 2.36
N ARG A 143 -12.22 19.22 3.12
CA ARG A 143 -12.53 20.61 2.67
C ARG A 143 -13.88 20.71 1.93
N GLU A 144 -14.94 20.19 2.56
CA GLU A 144 -16.33 20.19 2.03
C GLU A 144 -16.55 19.37 0.74
N ARG A 145 -15.57 18.59 0.31
CA ARG A 145 -15.63 17.69 -0.84
C ARG A 145 -15.58 16.23 -0.42
N ALA A 146 -16.07 15.35 -1.28
CA ALA A 146 -15.89 13.91 -1.16
C ALA A 146 -14.68 13.48 -2.01
N GLU A 147 -13.67 12.90 -1.37
CA GLU A 147 -12.46 12.40 -2.01
C GLU A 147 -12.45 10.88 -1.96
N GLU A 148 -12.37 10.23 -3.12
CA GLU A 148 -12.16 8.79 -3.21
C GLU A 148 -10.65 8.52 -3.07
N VAL A 149 -10.24 7.70 -2.10
CA VAL A 149 -8.82 7.62 -1.70
C VAL A 149 -8.26 6.20 -1.70
N LEU A 150 -9.13 5.20 -1.69
CA LEU A 150 -8.74 3.79 -1.67
C LEU A 150 -9.81 2.95 -2.37
N VAL A 151 -9.37 1.99 -3.17
CA VAL A 151 -10.23 0.96 -3.72
C VAL A 151 -9.70 -0.42 -3.43
N LEU A 152 -10.61 -1.38 -3.30
CA LEU A 152 -10.34 -2.82 -3.23
C LEU A 152 -11.19 -3.51 -4.30
N TYR A 153 -10.62 -4.49 -4.99
CA TYR A 153 -11.31 -5.40 -5.88
C TYR A 153 -11.45 -6.77 -5.18
N PRO A 154 -12.56 -7.05 -4.48
CA PRO A 154 -12.68 -8.28 -3.70
C PRO A 154 -12.42 -9.59 -4.47
N PRO A 155 -12.85 -9.76 -5.75
CA PRO A 155 -12.69 -11.03 -6.45
C PRO A 155 -11.25 -11.46 -6.74
N ASP A 156 -10.29 -10.51 -6.78
CA ASP A 156 -8.88 -10.77 -7.08
C ASP A 156 -7.88 -10.17 -6.06
N GLY A 157 -8.36 -9.34 -5.14
CA GLY A 157 -7.58 -8.78 -4.04
C GLY A 157 -6.76 -7.54 -4.41
N TYR A 158 -6.93 -6.96 -5.60
CA TYR A 158 -6.21 -5.75 -5.99
C TYR A 158 -6.65 -4.55 -5.16
N TRP A 159 -5.71 -3.68 -4.86
CA TRP A 159 -5.94 -2.38 -4.23
C TRP A 159 -5.35 -1.29 -5.07
N ARG A 160 -5.95 -0.09 -5.03
CA ARG A 160 -5.28 1.14 -5.47
C ARG A 160 -5.53 2.23 -4.45
N ALA A 161 -4.51 3.02 -4.18
CA ALA A 161 -4.53 4.07 -3.18
C ALA A 161 -4.06 5.37 -3.82
N ARG A 162 -4.61 6.50 -3.38
CA ARG A 162 -4.08 7.82 -3.72
C ARG A 162 -4.25 8.80 -2.55
N PRO A 163 -3.33 9.76 -2.38
CA PRO A 163 -3.50 10.82 -1.40
C PRO A 163 -4.64 11.77 -1.80
N ILE A 164 -5.00 12.67 -0.89
CA ILE A 164 -5.91 13.77 -1.22
C ILE A 164 -5.24 14.66 -2.28
N PRO A 165 -5.96 15.09 -3.33
CA PRO A 165 -5.42 16.04 -4.31
C PRO A 165 -4.93 17.33 -3.64
N PRO A 166 -3.72 17.83 -3.95
CA PRO A 166 -3.17 19.00 -3.27
C PRO A 166 -3.78 20.31 -3.81
N GLY A 167 -3.85 21.31 -2.94
CA GLY A 167 -4.36 22.64 -3.27
C GLY A 167 -5.78 22.62 -3.85
N ASP A 168 -5.97 23.29 -4.98
CA ASP A 168 -7.24 23.37 -5.71
C ASP A 168 -7.43 22.25 -6.76
N THR A 169 -6.50 21.30 -6.81
CA THR A 169 -6.58 20.17 -7.73
C THR A 169 -7.86 19.38 -7.45
N ARG A 170 -8.65 19.12 -8.51
CA ARG A 170 -9.92 18.42 -8.33
C ARG A 170 -9.78 16.92 -8.14
N TRP A 171 -8.70 16.31 -8.64
CA TRP A 171 -8.56 14.87 -8.70
C TRP A 171 -7.10 14.49 -8.97
N THR A 172 -6.71 13.29 -8.55
CA THR A 172 -5.48 12.61 -8.99
C THR A 172 -5.78 11.18 -9.43
N ALA A 173 -5.02 10.65 -10.38
CA ALA A 173 -5.16 9.27 -10.85
C ALA A 173 -4.67 8.25 -9.80
N TYR A 174 -5.09 6.99 -9.93
CA TYR A 174 -4.62 5.90 -9.07
C TYR A 174 -3.29 5.31 -9.50
N GLY A 175 -3.12 5.06 -10.81
CA GLY A 175 -1.98 4.33 -11.36
C GLY A 175 -1.85 2.91 -10.81
N SER A 176 -0.76 2.65 -10.10
CA SER A 176 -0.35 1.32 -9.68
C SER A 176 -1.32 0.66 -8.70
N SER A 177 -1.39 -0.66 -8.81
CA SER A 177 -2.11 -1.51 -7.87
C SER A 177 -1.15 -2.24 -6.93
N PHE A 178 -1.68 -2.69 -5.80
CA PHE A 178 -0.95 -3.56 -4.89
C PHE A 178 -1.85 -4.68 -4.34
N LEU A 179 -1.21 -5.72 -3.84
CA LEU A 179 -1.81 -6.92 -3.29
C LEU A 179 -1.32 -7.10 -1.85
N VAL A 180 -2.22 -7.48 -0.95
CA VAL A 180 -1.92 -7.73 0.47
C VAL A 180 -2.42 -9.11 0.86
N GLY A 181 -1.50 -10.03 1.18
CA GLY A 181 -1.81 -11.41 1.55
C GLY A 181 -1.03 -12.42 0.72
N PRO A 182 -1.39 -13.71 0.80
CA PRO A 182 -0.70 -14.77 0.07
C PRO A 182 -0.93 -14.61 -1.44
N VAL A 183 0.08 -14.11 -2.16
CA VAL A 183 -0.02 -13.86 -3.60
C VAL A 183 0.12 -15.18 -4.36
N LYS A 184 -0.79 -15.42 -5.30
CA LYS A 184 -0.72 -16.55 -6.27
C LYS A 184 -0.75 -16.02 -7.68
N ASN A 185 -0.15 -16.75 -8.60
CA ASN A 185 -0.31 -16.48 -10.03
C ASN A 185 -1.33 -17.45 -10.64
N GLU A 186 -2.44 -16.92 -11.15
CA GLU A 186 -3.47 -17.65 -11.90
C GLU A 186 -3.63 -17.01 -13.30
N GLY A 187 -2.52 -16.86 -14.01
CA GLY A 187 -2.40 -16.05 -15.23
C GLY A 187 -2.16 -14.57 -14.93
N ARG A 188 -2.66 -14.08 -13.79
CA ARG A 188 -2.31 -12.80 -13.16
C ARG A 188 -2.08 -13.04 -11.67
N PRO A 189 -1.22 -12.23 -11.01
CA PRO A 189 -1.12 -12.24 -9.56
C PRO A 189 -2.46 -11.89 -8.92
N ILE A 190 -2.87 -12.63 -7.89
CA ILE A 190 -4.10 -12.42 -7.12
C ILE A 190 -3.85 -12.67 -5.63
N VAL A 191 -4.75 -12.17 -4.79
CA VAL A 191 -4.96 -12.66 -3.42
C VAL A 191 -6.39 -13.19 -3.34
N ALA A 192 -6.52 -14.49 -3.09
CA ALA A 192 -7.84 -15.13 -2.96
C ALA A 192 -8.45 -14.81 -1.58
N LEU A 193 -9.54 -14.05 -1.59
CA LEU A 193 -10.28 -13.64 -0.39
C LEU A 193 -11.49 -14.53 -0.15
N LYS A 194 -11.74 -14.87 1.12
CA LYS A 194 -12.95 -15.56 1.59
C LYS A 194 -14.01 -14.57 2.07
N GLU A 195 -13.58 -13.49 2.72
CA GLU A 195 -14.43 -12.44 3.27
C GLU A 195 -13.62 -11.16 3.48
N VAL A 196 -14.29 -10.02 3.32
CA VAL A 196 -13.78 -8.71 3.72
C VAL A 196 -14.71 -8.15 4.79
N VAL A 197 -14.14 -7.73 5.93
CA VAL A 197 -14.88 -7.00 6.97
C VAL A 197 -14.27 -5.62 7.11
N PHE A 198 -15.06 -4.56 7.05
CA PHE A 198 -14.60 -3.21 7.33
C PHE A 198 -15.13 -2.73 8.69
N ASP A 199 -14.20 -2.29 9.54
CA ASP A 199 -14.50 -1.59 10.79
C ASP A 199 -14.36 -0.07 10.55
N PRO A 200 -15.48 0.68 10.52
CA PRO A 200 -15.44 2.13 10.29
C PRO A 200 -14.79 2.92 11.42
N ALA A 201 -14.83 2.43 12.67
CA ALA A 201 -14.31 3.15 13.82
C ALA A 201 -12.77 3.25 13.76
N THR A 202 -12.13 2.19 13.27
CA THR A 202 -10.67 2.14 13.11
C THR A 202 -10.21 2.32 11.66
N ARG A 203 -11.15 2.41 10.71
CA ARG A 203 -10.90 2.43 9.25
C ARG A 203 -10.02 1.26 8.81
N THR A 204 -10.36 0.07 9.31
CA THR A 204 -9.59 -1.15 9.08
C THR A 204 -10.37 -2.16 8.26
N PHE A 205 -9.76 -2.66 7.20
CA PHE A 205 -10.21 -3.83 6.48
C PHE A 205 -9.57 -5.07 7.09
N THR A 206 -10.37 -6.05 7.46
CA THR A 206 -9.95 -7.40 7.80
C THR A 206 -10.23 -8.32 6.61
N LEU A 207 -9.20 -9.03 6.17
CA LEU A 207 -9.16 -9.88 4.99
C LEU A 207 -9.00 -11.32 5.44
N ALA A 208 -10.06 -12.12 5.35
CA ALA A 208 -9.94 -13.56 5.55
C ALA A 208 -9.44 -14.18 4.24
N PHE A 209 -8.26 -14.82 4.26
CA PHE A 209 -7.69 -15.42 3.06
C PHE A 209 -8.25 -16.82 2.81
N ALA A 210 -8.45 -17.18 1.54
CA ALA A 210 -8.99 -18.49 1.16
C ALA A 210 -8.07 -19.65 1.57
N ASP A 211 -6.75 -19.43 1.61
CA ASP A 211 -5.76 -20.46 1.97
C ASP A 211 -5.33 -20.41 3.45
N GLY A 212 -6.06 -19.67 4.29
CA GLY A 212 -5.76 -19.54 5.71
C GLY A 212 -4.97 -18.28 6.06
N GLY A 213 -5.02 -17.96 7.36
CA GLY A 213 -4.55 -16.68 7.88
C GLY A 213 -5.52 -15.52 7.63
N GLU A 214 -5.16 -14.37 8.19
CA GLU A 214 -5.92 -13.13 8.09
C GLU A 214 -4.95 -11.95 7.90
N GLY A 215 -5.35 -10.99 7.08
CA GLY A 215 -4.67 -9.70 6.97
C GLY A 215 -5.55 -8.57 7.49
N LYS A 216 -4.94 -7.55 8.10
CA LYS A 216 -5.60 -6.28 8.38
C LYS A 216 -4.89 -5.17 7.62
N VAL A 217 -5.66 -4.32 6.97
CA VAL A 217 -5.19 -3.13 6.26
C VAL A 217 -5.91 -1.92 6.87
N ARG A 218 -5.18 -1.10 7.62
CA ARG A 218 -5.71 0.08 8.31
C ARG A 218 -5.31 1.34 7.57
N LEU A 219 -6.27 2.20 7.25
CA LEU A 219 -6.01 3.56 6.79
C LEU A 219 -5.44 4.38 7.96
N ALA A 220 -4.11 4.51 8.00
CA ALA A 220 -3.38 5.00 9.15
C ALA A 220 -3.21 6.52 9.15
N ALA A 221 -2.96 7.10 7.98
CA ALA A 221 -2.87 8.54 7.76
C ALA A 221 -3.35 8.86 6.34
N LEU A 222 -3.85 10.09 6.17
CA LEU A 222 -4.34 10.59 4.89
C LEU A 222 -4.31 12.12 4.91
N ASP A 223 -3.54 12.71 4.02
CA ASP A 223 -3.44 14.14 3.80
C ASP A 223 -3.19 14.44 2.31
N ASP A 224 -2.84 15.70 2.01
CA ASP A 224 -2.57 16.18 0.66
C ASP A 224 -1.15 15.89 0.17
N GLU A 225 -0.35 15.13 0.92
CA GLU A 225 0.97 14.63 0.51
C GLU A 225 0.96 13.11 0.34
N HIS A 226 0.28 12.39 1.23
CA HIS A 226 0.34 10.94 1.29
C HIS A 226 -0.91 10.24 1.86
N ILE A 227 -1.05 8.97 1.50
CA ILE A 227 -1.91 7.99 2.17
C ILE A 227 -1.03 6.88 2.75
N VAL A 228 -1.25 6.54 4.02
CA VAL A 228 -0.51 5.47 4.71
C VAL A 228 -1.45 4.33 5.07
N LEU A 229 -1.05 3.11 4.73
CA LEU A 229 -1.74 1.87 5.07
C LEU A 229 -0.84 1.01 5.96
N ASP A 230 -1.31 0.76 7.18
CA ASP A 230 -0.67 -0.20 8.08
C ASP A 230 -1.22 -1.59 7.83
N VAL A 231 -0.32 -2.53 7.57
CA VAL A 231 -0.67 -3.91 7.30
C VAL A 231 -0.18 -4.81 8.45
N SER A 232 -1.04 -5.73 8.87
CA SER A 232 -0.66 -6.81 9.80
C SER A 232 -1.25 -8.14 9.38
N PHE A 233 -0.51 -9.23 9.58
CA PHE A 233 -0.97 -10.60 9.36
C PHE A 233 -1.09 -11.37 10.67
N SER A 234 -2.08 -12.24 10.74
CA SER A 234 -2.28 -13.15 11.86
C SER A 234 -2.73 -14.54 11.39
N GLY A 235 -2.68 -15.51 12.29
CA GLY A 235 -2.97 -16.91 11.96
C GLY A 235 -1.89 -17.56 11.10
N ASP A 236 -2.25 -18.71 10.52
CA ASP A 236 -1.35 -19.55 9.73
C ASP A 236 -1.25 -19.07 8.29
N MET A 237 -0.42 -18.05 8.07
CA MET A 237 -0.09 -17.57 6.72
C MET A 237 0.76 -18.61 5.96
N PRO A 238 0.46 -18.88 4.68
CA PRO A 238 1.35 -19.62 3.78
C PRO A 238 2.78 -19.03 3.79
N ARG A 239 3.78 -19.90 3.89
CA ARG A 239 5.21 -19.50 4.02
C ARG A 239 5.98 -19.53 2.71
N ASP A 240 5.40 -20.15 1.69
CA ASP A 240 5.97 -20.42 0.36
C ASP A 240 5.47 -19.44 -0.70
N ARG A 241 4.85 -18.33 -0.28
CA ARG A 241 4.26 -17.33 -1.18
C ARG A 241 4.66 -15.92 -0.79
N PRO A 242 4.70 -14.98 -1.75
CA PRO A 242 4.84 -13.57 -1.43
C PRO A 242 3.70 -13.11 -0.53
N PHE A 243 4.00 -12.24 0.44
CA PHE A 243 3.01 -11.66 1.34
C PHE A 243 2.39 -10.37 0.79
N ALA A 244 3.00 -9.80 -0.24
CA ALA A 244 2.52 -8.64 -0.96
C ALA A 244 3.06 -8.64 -2.39
N ALA A 245 2.43 -7.85 -3.26
CA ALA A 245 2.96 -7.56 -4.58
C ALA A 245 2.54 -6.16 -5.05
N LEU A 246 3.33 -5.55 -5.92
CA LEU A 246 2.99 -4.38 -6.72
C LEU A 246 2.67 -4.84 -8.14
N ARG A 247 1.59 -4.31 -8.71
CA ARG A 247 1.21 -4.48 -10.11
C ARG A 247 1.06 -3.11 -10.74
N SER A 248 1.71 -2.90 -11.86
CA SER A 248 1.70 -1.60 -12.53
C SER A 248 1.93 -1.79 -14.02
N MET A 249 2.03 -0.69 -14.74
CA MET A 249 2.17 -0.66 -16.18
C MET A 249 3.35 0.22 -16.60
N TYR A 250 4.06 -0.25 -17.62
CA TYR A 250 5.19 0.42 -18.25
C TYR A 250 5.30 0.00 -19.72
N VAL A 251 5.18 0.96 -20.63
CA VAL A 251 5.56 0.81 -22.04
C VAL A 251 6.88 1.51 -22.31
N MET A 252 7.02 2.73 -21.78
CA MET A 252 8.23 3.57 -21.87
C MET A 252 8.19 4.62 -20.74
N GLU A 253 9.30 5.30 -20.46
CA GLU A 253 9.39 6.32 -19.39
C GLU A 253 8.27 7.39 -19.43
N THR A 254 7.79 7.77 -20.62
CA THR A 254 6.71 8.76 -20.78
C THR A 254 5.32 8.14 -20.96
N ASN A 255 5.19 6.82 -20.83
CA ASN A 255 3.91 6.10 -20.90
C ASN A 255 3.95 4.92 -19.91
N ALA A 256 3.76 5.24 -18.63
CA ALA A 256 3.85 4.30 -17.53
C ALA A 256 3.11 4.83 -16.30
N ASP A 257 2.69 3.92 -15.43
CA ASP A 257 2.28 4.22 -14.07
C ASP A 257 3.48 4.07 -13.11
N THR A 258 4.45 3.23 -13.46
CA THR A 258 5.72 3.08 -12.74
C THR A 258 6.86 2.91 -13.74
N ALA A 259 7.94 3.65 -13.58
CA ALA A 259 9.11 3.56 -14.48
C ALA A 259 10.42 3.24 -13.76
N ARG A 260 10.51 3.59 -12.47
CA ARG A 260 11.73 3.45 -11.67
C ARG A 260 11.47 2.81 -10.34
N VAL A 261 12.52 2.23 -9.80
CA VAL A 261 12.56 1.73 -8.43
C VAL A 261 13.77 2.30 -7.71
N ALA A 262 13.61 2.53 -6.42
CA ALA A 262 14.68 2.85 -5.50
C ALA A 262 14.52 1.99 -4.24
N TRP A 263 15.60 1.43 -3.71
CA TRP A 263 15.53 0.57 -2.53
C TRP A 263 16.66 0.79 -1.55
N ARG A 264 16.41 0.46 -0.27
CA ARG A 264 17.41 0.45 0.79
C ARG A 264 17.72 -0.97 1.21
N THR A 265 18.96 -1.42 1.02
CA THR A 265 19.42 -2.75 1.44
C THR A 265 20.02 -2.70 2.86
N PRO A 266 19.89 -3.77 3.67
CA PRO A 266 20.55 -3.84 4.98
C PRO A 266 22.05 -3.53 4.92
N GLY A 267 22.51 -2.63 5.78
CA GLY A 267 23.92 -2.22 5.87
C GLY A 267 24.44 -1.36 4.70
N ALA A 268 23.61 -1.06 3.70
CA ALA A 268 24.00 -0.17 2.61
C ALA A 268 24.15 1.29 3.09
N ARG A 269 25.10 2.01 2.49
CA ARG A 269 25.36 3.44 2.79
C ARG A 269 24.50 4.42 1.98
N GLY A 270 23.72 3.92 1.04
CA GLY A 270 22.90 4.71 0.13
C GLY A 270 21.80 3.88 -0.51
N TRP A 271 20.94 4.56 -1.25
CA TRP A 271 19.87 3.93 -2.04
C TRP A 271 20.43 3.28 -3.29
N GLY A 272 19.91 2.09 -3.62
CA GLY A 272 20.01 1.55 -4.97
C GLY A 272 18.90 2.13 -5.83
N GLU A 273 19.16 2.34 -7.11
CA GLU A 273 18.18 2.86 -8.08
C GLU A 273 18.31 2.11 -9.41
N ALA A 274 17.19 1.84 -10.07
CA ALA A 274 17.17 1.22 -11.40
C ALA A 274 15.89 1.56 -12.18
N PRO A 275 15.92 1.53 -13.53
CA PRO A 275 14.70 1.40 -14.32
C PRO A 275 13.96 0.11 -13.95
N VAL A 276 12.64 0.16 -13.85
CA VAL A 276 11.81 -0.97 -13.37
C VAL A 276 11.99 -2.22 -14.22
N MET A 277 12.14 -2.09 -15.54
CA MET A 277 12.30 -3.22 -16.45
C MET A 277 13.67 -3.92 -16.35
N THR A 278 14.68 -3.23 -15.82
CA THR A 278 16.04 -3.79 -15.69
C THR A 278 16.45 -4.01 -14.23
N PHE A 279 15.53 -3.79 -13.30
CA PHE A 279 15.77 -4.02 -11.87
C PHE A 279 15.91 -5.53 -11.61
N PRO A 280 17.06 -6.02 -11.11
CA PRO A 280 17.27 -7.46 -10.94
C PRO A 280 16.57 -8.06 -9.70
N GLY A 281 15.84 -7.25 -8.92
CA GLY A 281 15.41 -7.61 -7.58
C GLY A 281 16.41 -7.14 -6.50
N ALA A 282 16.00 -7.21 -5.23
CA ALA A 282 16.84 -6.81 -4.10
C ALA A 282 16.35 -7.40 -2.77
N GLU A 283 17.25 -7.49 -1.79
CA GLU A 283 16.87 -7.50 -0.38
C GLU A 283 16.65 -6.06 0.07
N ALA A 284 15.41 -5.70 0.42
CA ALA A 284 14.99 -4.34 0.67
C ALA A 284 14.34 -4.17 2.05
N LEU A 285 14.86 -3.23 2.84
CA LEU A 285 14.21 -2.67 4.03
C LEU A 285 13.07 -1.72 3.65
N GLU A 286 13.23 -1.04 2.50
CA GLU A 286 12.23 -0.17 1.90
C GLU A 286 12.41 -0.19 0.38
N LEU A 287 11.29 -0.16 -0.36
CA LEU A 287 11.23 -0.05 -1.80
C LEU A 287 10.28 1.09 -2.17
N TRP A 288 10.76 2.07 -2.91
CA TRP A 288 9.96 3.07 -3.64
C TRP A 288 9.86 2.63 -5.09
N THR A 289 8.67 2.75 -5.66
CA THR A 289 8.40 2.55 -7.08
C THR A 289 7.61 3.74 -7.61
N GLY A 290 8.09 4.36 -8.68
CA GLY A 290 7.48 5.60 -9.12
C GLY A 290 8.04 6.13 -10.42
N ARG A 291 7.90 7.43 -10.61
CA ARG A 291 8.30 8.14 -11.82
C ARG A 291 9.03 9.44 -11.49
N VAL A 292 10.02 9.77 -12.31
CA VAL A 292 10.75 11.05 -12.20
C VAL A 292 10.37 12.04 -13.29
N MET A 293 9.53 11.63 -14.25
CA MET A 293 9.02 12.46 -15.33
C MET A 293 7.51 12.24 -15.52
N PRO A 294 6.76 13.25 -16.00
CA PRO A 294 5.34 13.11 -16.30
C PRO A 294 5.05 12.03 -17.35
N SER A 295 4.08 11.17 -17.05
CA SER A 295 3.55 10.18 -17.98
C SER A 295 2.36 10.73 -18.75
N ARG A 296 2.20 10.32 -20.02
CA ARG A 296 0.98 10.63 -20.78
C ARG A 296 -0.25 9.83 -20.31
N HIS A 297 -0.03 8.79 -19.51
CA HIS A 297 -1.03 7.92 -18.90
C HIS A 297 -0.99 8.06 -17.38
N ASN A 298 -2.13 8.35 -16.74
CA ASN A 298 -2.24 8.61 -15.31
C ASN A 298 -1.16 9.57 -14.78
N THR A 299 -1.09 10.78 -15.33
CA THR A 299 0.01 11.72 -15.10
C THR A 299 0.23 12.02 -13.62
N SER A 300 -0.84 12.21 -12.85
CA SER A 300 -0.77 12.48 -11.40
C SER A 300 -0.71 11.24 -10.51
N ALA A 301 -0.67 10.02 -11.07
CA ALA A 301 -0.70 8.81 -10.24
C ALA A 301 0.45 8.77 -9.22
N PRO A 302 0.16 8.34 -7.98
CA PRO A 302 1.11 8.32 -6.90
C PRO A 302 2.24 7.33 -7.15
N ASP A 303 3.38 7.64 -6.55
CA ASP A 303 4.44 6.66 -6.33
C ASP A 303 4.07 5.78 -5.13
N MET A 304 4.52 4.53 -5.15
CA MET A 304 4.24 3.54 -4.11
C MET A 304 5.48 3.22 -3.29
N ILE A 305 5.33 3.08 -1.97
CA ILE A 305 6.42 2.75 -1.05
C ILE A 305 6.01 1.56 -0.18
N PHE A 306 6.85 0.54 -0.11
CA PHE A 306 6.71 -0.61 0.78
C PHE A 306 7.89 -0.63 1.75
N GLY A 307 7.64 -0.72 3.04
CA GLY A 307 8.72 -0.73 4.03
C GLY A 307 8.24 -0.99 5.44
N ASN A 308 9.10 -0.68 6.42
CA ASN A 308 8.84 -0.92 7.84
C ASN A 308 8.49 -2.39 8.12
N PHE A 309 9.13 -3.34 7.42
CA PHE A 309 8.83 -4.75 7.59
C PHE A 309 9.25 -5.23 8.99
N SER A 310 8.37 -5.94 9.68
CA SER A 310 8.61 -6.40 11.04
C SER A 310 7.82 -7.67 11.37
N ASP A 311 8.30 -8.44 12.34
CA ASP A 311 7.58 -9.52 13.00
C ASP A 311 6.75 -9.02 14.20
N MET A 312 6.96 -7.76 14.61
CA MET A 312 6.30 -7.10 15.73
C MET A 312 5.40 -5.95 15.26
N PRO A 313 4.41 -5.52 16.06
CA PRO A 313 3.56 -4.39 15.72
C PRO A 313 4.36 -3.14 15.36
N LEU A 314 3.90 -2.43 14.32
CA LEU A 314 4.58 -1.22 13.84
C LEU A 314 4.61 -0.14 14.92
N LEU A 315 5.78 0.49 15.05
CA LEU A 315 5.91 1.75 15.76
C LEU A 315 5.41 2.91 14.89
N PRO A 316 4.96 4.03 15.48
CA PRO A 316 4.71 5.26 14.73
C PRO A 316 5.96 5.67 13.94
N ASP A 317 5.80 5.99 12.66
CA ASP A 317 6.91 6.49 11.84
C ASP A 317 6.92 8.02 11.92
N ARG A 318 8.11 8.58 12.14
CA ARG A 318 8.30 10.03 12.27
C ARG A 318 7.95 10.77 10.97
N ARG A 319 8.02 10.09 9.82
CA ARG A 319 7.65 10.64 8.51
C ARG A 319 6.15 10.90 8.37
N ASP A 320 5.32 10.22 9.15
CA ASP A 320 3.86 10.34 9.10
C ASP A 320 3.35 11.36 10.14
N ALA A 321 4.25 12.01 10.88
CA ALA A 321 3.88 13.11 11.76
C ALA A 321 3.61 14.37 10.92
N PRO A 322 2.57 15.16 11.22
CA PRO A 322 2.34 16.42 10.52
C PRO A 322 3.60 17.30 10.62
N PRO A 323 3.93 18.06 9.57
CA PRO A 323 5.07 18.97 9.58
C PRO A 323 5.02 19.80 10.86
N ARG A 324 6.13 19.88 11.61
CA ARG A 324 6.20 20.78 12.75
C ARG A 324 5.93 22.18 12.24
N GLU A 325 4.88 22.85 12.74
CA GLU A 325 4.74 24.28 12.56
C GLU A 325 6.07 24.91 12.94
N ALA A 326 6.69 25.62 12.00
CA ALA A 326 7.86 26.41 12.29
C ALA A 326 7.41 27.46 13.31
N THR A 327 7.68 27.20 14.60
CA THR A 327 7.55 28.21 15.65
C THR A 327 8.38 29.39 15.19
N SER A 328 7.70 30.44 14.74
CA SER A 328 8.29 31.73 14.48
C SER A 328 8.87 32.21 15.81
N ALA A 329 10.17 32.03 15.97
CA ALA A 329 10.89 32.70 17.04
C ALA A 329 10.61 34.20 16.88
N PRO A 330 10.18 34.93 17.92
CA PRO A 330 10.03 36.37 17.83
C PRO A 330 11.39 36.94 17.44
N LEU A 331 11.42 37.69 16.34
CA LEU A 331 12.55 38.56 16.05
C LEU A 331 12.72 39.48 17.26
N ALA A 332 13.81 39.27 18.01
CA ALA A 332 14.23 40.23 19.03
C ALA A 332 14.49 41.56 18.32
N GLN A 333 13.75 42.60 18.74
CA GLN A 333 13.91 43.98 18.27
C GLN A 333 15.21 44.59 18.77
#